data_AF-A0A1G6Z969-F1
#
_entry.id   AF-A0A1G6Z969-F1
#
_cell.length_a   1.000
_cell.length_b   1.000
_cell.length_c   1.000
_cell.angle_alpha   90.00
_cell.angle_beta   90.00
_cell.angle_gamma   90.00
#
_symmetry.space_group_name_H-M   'P 1'
#
loop_
_entity.id
_entity.type
_entity.pdbx_description
1 polymer ?
#
loop_
_entity_poly.entity_id
_entity_poly.type
_entity_poly.pdbx_seq_one_letter_code
_entity_poly.pdbx_strand_id
1 'polypeptide(L)'
;MSRLSADLVRKYAWAEPLALELVWAVTVVEGSSLPTVVRAFGGDPSTPEGMLTFREAEREVRRSAKEFGEFFFFQVFTHGRYVVALENNGYSGVIPELGRRVTAAGGRYFSYFRNDNGASKLVQAIDGRITAYLEPLFADEPQQIGEIRPAWIGGVGIDTETLWATCFALLEEQTGLAFDPDWFNTKLPTYRIPDPYNLFKDVEGADVP
;
A
#
# COMPACT_ATOMS: atom_id res chain seq x y z
N MET A 1 16.93 -18.81 -6.71
CA MET A 1 15.94 -18.07 -5.89
C MET A 1 16.72 -17.14 -4.99
N SER A 2 16.49 -15.83 -5.11
CA SER A 2 17.14 -14.84 -4.23
C SER A 2 16.49 -14.96 -2.85
N ARG A 3 17.27 -15.20 -1.81
CA ARG A 3 16.77 -15.09 -0.43
C ARG A 3 16.77 -13.62 -0.07
N LEU A 4 15.68 -13.13 0.49
CA LEU A 4 15.62 -11.78 1.04
C LEU A 4 16.71 -11.63 2.11
N SER A 5 17.47 -10.54 2.04
CA SER A 5 18.61 -10.35 2.95
C SER A 5 18.11 -10.12 4.38
N ALA A 6 18.69 -10.86 5.34
CA ALA A 6 18.41 -10.64 6.76
C ALA A 6 18.82 -9.23 7.22
N ASP A 7 19.83 -8.61 6.60
CA ASP A 7 20.18 -7.20 6.85
C ASP A 7 19.07 -6.25 6.41
N LEU A 8 18.42 -6.56 5.29
CA LEU A 8 17.33 -5.75 4.77
C LEU A 8 16.09 -5.86 5.66
N VAL A 9 15.77 -7.06 6.15
CA VAL A 9 14.69 -7.24 7.15
C VAL A 9 15.01 -6.46 8.44
N ARG A 10 16.25 -6.55 8.96
CA ARG A 10 16.66 -5.81 10.15
C ARG A 10 16.56 -4.29 10.00
N LYS A 11 16.86 -3.74 8.82
CA LYS A 11 16.69 -2.30 8.52
C LYS A 11 15.25 -1.83 8.78
N TYR A 12 14.27 -2.71 8.57
CA TYR A 12 12.84 -2.42 8.72
C TYR A 12 12.23 -2.88 10.04
N ALA A 13 13.04 -3.27 11.03
CA ALA A 13 12.56 -3.70 12.35
C ALA A 13 11.71 -2.63 13.08
N TRP A 14 11.82 -1.36 12.69
CA TRP A 14 10.96 -0.28 13.21
C TRP A 14 9.48 -0.47 12.89
N ALA A 15 9.13 -1.25 11.86
CA ALA A 15 7.75 -1.48 11.44
C ALA A 15 6.97 -2.32 12.46
N GLU A 16 7.66 -3.17 13.23
CA GLU A 16 7.03 -4.07 14.20
C GLU A 16 6.32 -3.32 15.33
N PRO A 17 6.99 -2.45 16.12
CA PRO A 17 6.30 -1.67 17.14
C PRO A 17 5.28 -0.70 16.53
N LEU A 18 5.52 -0.17 15.33
CA LEU A 18 4.58 0.73 14.66
C LEU A 18 3.25 0.02 14.33
N ALA A 19 3.28 -1.28 14.00
CA ALA A 19 2.10 -2.09 13.68
C ALA A 19 1.16 -2.31 14.85
N LEU A 20 1.67 -2.17 16.07
CA LEU A 20 0.86 -2.25 17.28
C LEU A 20 0.03 -0.97 17.48
N GLU A 21 0.42 0.12 16.82
CA GLU A 21 -0.18 1.44 17.02
C GLU A 21 -1.02 1.92 15.84
N LEU A 22 -0.68 1.50 14.62
CA LEU A 22 -1.25 2.04 13.39
C LEU A 22 -1.79 0.94 12.47
N VAL A 23 -2.81 1.31 11.69
CA VAL A 23 -3.32 0.56 10.54
C VAL A 23 -2.95 1.33 9.28
N TRP A 24 -2.41 0.66 8.27
CA TRP A 24 -1.95 1.32 7.06
C TRP A 24 -2.06 0.48 5.80
N ALA A 25 -2.15 1.19 4.68
CA ALA A 25 -1.59 0.73 3.42
C ALA A 25 -0.46 1.66 2.99
N VAL A 26 0.63 1.09 2.49
CA VAL A 26 1.70 1.82 1.81
C VAL A 26 1.75 1.40 0.36
N THR A 27 1.82 2.38 -0.54
CA THR A 27 1.80 2.13 -1.98
C THR A 27 2.92 2.91 -2.64
N VAL A 28 3.69 2.23 -3.48
CA VAL A 28 4.77 2.80 -4.28
C VAL A 28 4.45 2.63 -5.74
N VAL A 29 4.58 3.73 -6.48
CA VAL A 29 4.27 3.81 -7.90
C VAL A 29 5.46 4.37 -8.65
N GLU A 30 5.89 3.68 -9.71
CA GLU A 30 6.88 4.15 -10.68
C GLU A 30 6.21 4.33 -12.05
N GLY A 31 6.58 5.37 -12.79
CA GLY A 31 6.07 5.63 -14.14
C GLY A 31 4.76 6.40 -14.20
N SER A 32 4.22 6.81 -13.04
CA SER A 32 2.97 7.59 -12.93
C SER A 32 3.19 8.89 -12.19
N SER A 33 2.44 9.93 -12.55
CA SER A 33 2.54 11.26 -11.91
C SER A 33 1.66 11.35 -10.66
N LEU A 34 2.04 12.20 -9.70
CA LEU A 34 1.26 12.41 -8.47
C LEU A 34 -0.21 12.76 -8.75
N PRO A 35 -0.55 13.70 -9.67
CA PRO A 35 -1.95 13.99 -9.98
C PRO A 35 -2.72 12.80 -10.56
N THR A 36 -2.04 11.92 -11.28
CA THR A 36 -2.63 10.69 -11.83
C THR A 36 -2.94 9.69 -10.73
N VAL A 37 -1.99 9.49 -9.81
CA VAL A 37 -2.20 8.64 -8.63
C VAL A 37 -3.34 9.18 -7.77
N VAL A 38 -3.38 10.49 -7.50
CA VAL A 38 -4.47 11.09 -6.71
C VAL A 38 -5.85 10.82 -7.33
N ARG A 39 -5.99 11.04 -8.64
CA ARG A 39 -7.24 10.74 -9.34
C ARG A 39 -7.58 9.26 -9.36
N ALA A 40 -6.59 8.39 -9.47
CA ALA A 40 -6.81 6.95 -9.48
C ALA A 40 -7.38 6.46 -8.14
N PHE A 41 -6.93 7.03 -7.03
CA PHE A 41 -7.50 6.82 -5.69
C PHE A 41 -8.84 7.54 -5.46
N GLY A 42 -9.35 8.30 -6.44
CA GLY A 42 -10.62 9.01 -6.35
C GLY A 42 -10.56 10.40 -5.69
N GLY A 43 -9.35 10.92 -5.45
CA GLY A 43 -9.15 12.27 -4.94
C GLY A 43 -9.06 13.33 -6.06
N ASP A 44 -9.13 14.60 -5.69
CA ASP A 44 -8.88 15.73 -6.59
C ASP A 44 -7.51 16.37 -6.27
N PRO A 45 -6.53 16.33 -7.21
CA PRO A 45 -5.19 16.87 -6.97
C PRO A 45 -5.15 18.40 -6.83
N SER A 46 -6.23 19.10 -7.16
CA SER A 46 -6.33 20.56 -7.00
C SER A 46 -6.87 20.98 -5.63
N THR A 47 -7.41 20.05 -4.84
CA THR A 47 -8.05 20.33 -3.55
C THR A 47 -7.51 19.41 -2.44
N PRO A 48 -6.24 19.56 -2.03
CA PRO A 48 -5.75 18.87 -0.84
C PRO A 48 -6.47 19.39 0.41
N GLU A 49 -6.71 18.49 1.37
CA GLU A 49 -7.26 18.82 2.69
C GLU A 49 -6.23 19.58 3.54
N GLY A 50 -4.94 19.44 3.20
CA GLY A 50 -3.84 20.18 3.82
C GLY A 50 -2.57 19.36 3.93
N MET A 51 -1.66 19.83 4.80
CA MET A 51 -0.42 19.15 5.14
C MET A 51 -0.56 18.54 6.54
N LEU A 52 -0.84 17.24 6.61
CA LEU A 52 -1.07 16.52 7.86
C LEU A 52 0.01 15.46 8.08
N THR A 53 0.34 15.17 9.33
CA THR A 53 1.01 13.92 9.71
C THR A 53 0.04 12.75 9.64
N PHE A 54 0.54 11.51 9.61
CA PHE A 54 -0.31 10.32 9.53
C PHE A 54 -1.32 10.26 10.68
N ARG A 55 -0.89 10.63 11.90
CA ARG A 55 -1.74 10.68 13.10
C ARG A 55 -2.69 11.88 13.13
N GLU A 56 -2.32 13.01 12.53
CA GLU A 56 -3.27 14.12 12.35
C GLU A 56 -4.38 13.72 11.37
N ALA A 57 -4.03 13.08 10.26
CA ALA A 57 -5.00 12.56 9.28
C ALA A 57 -5.96 11.54 9.91
N GLU A 58 -5.43 10.57 10.67
CA GLU A 58 -6.26 9.59 11.39
C GLU A 58 -7.23 10.25 12.39
N ARG A 59 -6.74 11.20 13.21
CA ARG A 59 -7.59 11.92 14.17
C ARG A 59 -8.68 12.72 13.48
N GLU A 60 -8.36 13.32 12.33
CA GLU A 60 -9.32 14.10 11.56
C GLU A 60 -10.41 13.22 10.94
N VAL A 61 -10.05 12.06 10.37
CA VAL A 61 -11.05 11.07 9.91
C VAL A 61 -11.96 10.64 11.07
N ARG A 62 -11.39 10.28 12.23
CA ARG A 62 -12.18 9.87 13.42
C ARG A 62 -13.11 10.98 13.94
N ARG A 63 -12.75 12.25 13.73
CA ARG A 63 -13.54 13.41 14.17
C ARG A 63 -14.65 13.77 13.18
N SER A 64 -14.38 13.63 11.88
CA SER A 64 -15.20 14.19 10.82
C SER A 64 -16.04 13.15 10.07
N ALA A 65 -15.60 11.90 10.00
CA ALA A 65 -16.40 10.80 9.46
C ALA A 65 -17.48 10.41 10.47
N LYS A 66 -18.71 10.26 9.99
CA LYS A 66 -19.83 9.79 10.82
C LYS A 66 -19.84 8.27 10.94
N GLU A 67 -19.39 7.61 9.88
CA GLU A 67 -19.34 6.16 9.76
C GLU A 67 -17.98 5.76 9.19
N PHE A 68 -17.48 4.60 9.60
CA PHE A 68 -16.28 4.03 9.01
C PHE A 68 -16.52 3.77 7.51
N GLY A 69 -15.55 4.13 6.66
CA GLY A 69 -15.68 4.01 5.21
C GLY A 69 -16.50 5.11 4.54
N GLU A 70 -16.93 6.16 5.26
CA GLU A 70 -17.52 7.34 4.59
C GLU A 70 -16.49 7.98 3.63
N PHE A 71 -15.26 8.09 4.11
CA PHE A 71 -14.09 8.47 3.33
C PHE A 71 -12.82 8.01 4.06
N PHE A 72 -11.72 7.99 3.33
CA PHE A 72 -10.39 7.83 3.89
C PHE A 72 -9.55 9.06 3.58
N PHE A 73 -8.51 9.24 4.37
CA PHE A 73 -7.41 10.11 4.01
C PHE A 73 -6.26 9.26 3.52
N PHE A 74 -5.61 9.78 2.48
CA PHE A 74 -4.32 9.27 2.07
C PHE A 74 -3.37 10.43 1.81
N GLN A 75 -2.13 10.24 2.26
CA GLN A 75 -1.04 11.16 2.06
C GLN A 75 -0.29 10.72 0.81
N VAL A 76 0.07 11.66 -0.07
CA VAL A 76 0.79 11.33 -1.30
C VAL A 76 1.83 12.37 -1.65
N PHE A 77 3.00 11.89 -2.04
CA PHE A 77 4.15 12.72 -2.34
C PHE A 77 5.06 12.05 -3.37
N THR A 78 5.97 12.82 -3.95
CA THR A 78 7.01 12.33 -4.85
C THR A 78 8.30 12.10 -4.09
N HIS A 79 8.98 10.97 -4.36
CA HIS A 79 10.33 10.70 -3.87
C HIS A 79 11.19 10.17 -5.02
N GLY A 80 12.06 11.03 -5.56
CA GLY A 80 12.82 10.72 -6.77
C GLY A 80 11.88 10.42 -7.95
N ARG A 81 11.98 9.21 -8.51
CA ARG A 81 11.13 8.74 -9.63
C ARG A 81 9.80 8.12 -9.19
N TYR A 82 9.56 8.02 -7.89
CA TYR A 82 8.38 7.33 -7.34
C TYR A 82 7.33 8.33 -6.86
N VAL A 83 6.07 7.91 -6.93
CA VAL A 83 4.98 8.46 -6.13
C VAL A 83 4.70 7.48 -5.00
N VAL A 84 4.66 7.98 -3.77
CA VAL A 84 4.39 7.18 -2.57
C VAL A 84 3.07 7.64 -1.99
N ALA A 85 2.20 6.69 -1.66
CA ALA A 85 0.93 6.90 -1.02
C ALA A 85 0.87 6.15 0.32
N LEU A 86 0.42 6.83 1.37
CA LEU A 86 0.21 6.28 2.71
C LEU A 86 -1.26 6.47 3.09
N GLU A 87 -1.96 5.38 3.36
CA GLU A 87 -3.37 5.41 3.78
C GLU A 87 -3.44 5.15 5.28
N ASN A 88 -4.12 6.02 6.03
CA ASN A 88 -4.43 5.75 7.44
C ASN A 88 -5.71 4.93 7.53
N ASN A 89 -5.61 3.71 8.07
CA ASN A 89 -6.77 2.82 8.19
C ASN A 89 -7.52 2.51 6.87
N GLY A 90 -6.97 2.93 5.73
CA GLY A 90 -7.48 2.70 4.39
C GLY A 90 -6.81 1.49 3.75
N TYR A 91 -7.45 0.94 2.73
CA TYR A 91 -7.05 -0.30 2.07
C TYR A 91 -7.20 -0.22 0.54
N SER A 92 -7.34 1.00 -0.01
CA SER A 92 -7.54 1.22 -1.46
C SER A 92 -6.34 0.69 -2.25
N GLY A 93 -5.14 0.81 -1.67
CA GLY A 93 -3.88 0.37 -2.24
C GLY A 93 -3.85 -1.12 -2.62
N VAL A 94 -4.67 -1.95 -1.98
CA VAL A 94 -4.71 -3.39 -2.26
C VAL A 94 -5.90 -3.84 -3.10
N ILE A 95 -6.60 -2.89 -3.73
CA ILE A 95 -7.56 -3.18 -4.78
C ILE A 95 -6.83 -3.35 -6.12
N PRO A 96 -6.87 -4.53 -6.77
CA PRO A 96 -6.21 -4.79 -8.03
C PRO A 96 -6.46 -3.73 -9.12
N GLU A 97 -7.70 -3.29 -9.29
CA GLU A 97 -8.06 -2.29 -10.30
C GLU A 97 -7.27 -0.99 -10.19
N LEU A 98 -6.92 -0.58 -8.97
CA LEU A 98 -6.11 0.61 -8.76
C LEU A 98 -4.70 0.44 -9.35
N GLY A 99 -4.07 -0.71 -9.11
CA GLY A 99 -2.78 -1.06 -9.70
C GLY A 99 -2.83 -1.10 -11.23
N ARG A 100 -3.92 -1.64 -11.81
CA ARG A 100 -4.12 -1.65 -13.27
C ARG A 100 -4.18 -0.23 -13.83
N ARG A 101 -5.04 0.63 -13.27
CA ARG A 101 -5.24 2.01 -13.74
C ARG A 101 -3.97 2.84 -13.69
N VAL A 102 -3.26 2.75 -12.56
CA VAL A 102 -2.06 3.57 -12.31
C VAL A 102 -0.90 3.15 -13.22
N THR A 103 -0.85 1.89 -13.66
CA THR A 103 0.22 1.34 -14.52
C THR A 103 -0.22 1.10 -15.96
N ALA A 104 -1.43 1.54 -16.37
CA ALA A 104 -1.98 1.27 -17.70
C ALA A 104 -1.15 1.88 -18.85
N ALA A 105 -0.47 3.00 -18.59
CA ALA A 105 0.45 3.65 -19.54
C ALA A 105 1.89 3.12 -19.43
N GLY A 106 2.08 2.00 -18.73
CA GLY A 106 3.37 1.47 -18.32
C GLY A 106 3.73 1.83 -16.88
N GLY A 107 4.70 1.11 -16.31
CA GLY A 107 5.25 1.37 -14.98
C GLY A 107 4.99 0.26 -13.99
N ARG A 108 5.22 0.55 -12.71
CA ARG A 108 5.19 -0.44 -11.63
C ARG A 108 4.41 0.10 -10.44
N TYR A 109 3.73 -0.81 -9.77
CA TYR A 109 2.91 -0.57 -8.60
C TYR A 109 3.21 -1.65 -7.59
N PHE A 110 3.45 -1.28 -6.35
CA PHE A 110 3.59 -2.22 -5.24
C PHE A 110 2.88 -1.64 -4.02
N SER A 111 1.89 -2.35 -3.51
CA SER A 111 1.17 -1.97 -2.31
C SER A 111 1.21 -3.06 -1.26
N TYR A 112 1.31 -2.63 -0.02
CA TYR A 112 1.30 -3.46 1.16
C TYR A 112 0.31 -2.87 2.17
N PHE A 113 -0.72 -3.64 2.50
CA PHE A 113 -1.73 -3.31 3.51
C PHE A 113 -1.59 -4.22 4.72
N ARG A 114 -1.89 -3.68 5.91
CA ARG A 114 -2.15 -4.45 7.12
C ARG A 114 -3.24 -3.82 7.97
N ASN A 115 -3.95 -4.62 8.77
CA ASN A 115 -4.84 -4.16 9.83
C ASN A 115 -4.60 -4.81 11.19
N ASP A 116 -5.20 -4.19 12.21
CA ASP A 116 -5.13 -4.59 13.63
C ASP A 116 -5.63 -6.01 13.90
N ASN A 117 -6.50 -6.54 13.05
CA ASN A 117 -6.96 -7.94 13.09
C ASN A 117 -5.95 -8.95 12.50
N GLY A 118 -4.76 -8.48 12.09
CA GLY A 118 -3.70 -9.32 11.52
C GLY A 118 -3.90 -9.68 10.05
N ALA A 119 -4.92 -9.11 9.38
CA ALA A 119 -5.07 -9.28 7.94
C ALA A 119 -4.03 -8.42 7.21
N SER A 120 -3.44 -8.97 6.15
CA SER A 120 -2.50 -8.22 5.34
C SER A 120 -2.58 -8.61 3.86
N LYS A 121 -2.07 -7.76 2.98
CA LYS A 121 -2.15 -8.03 1.54
C LYS A 121 -1.00 -7.35 0.82
N LEU A 122 -0.39 -8.10 -0.10
CA LEU A 122 0.54 -7.58 -1.09
C LEU A 122 -0.14 -7.58 -2.45
N VAL A 123 -0.06 -6.44 -3.14
CA VAL A 123 -0.50 -6.28 -4.52
C VAL A 123 0.63 -5.67 -5.34
N GLN A 124 0.97 -6.31 -6.46
CA GLN A 124 1.90 -5.77 -7.44
C GLN A 124 1.22 -5.68 -8.79
N ALA A 125 1.39 -4.56 -9.48
CA ALA A 125 1.02 -4.42 -10.88
C ALA A 125 2.20 -3.92 -11.70
N ILE A 126 2.31 -4.42 -12.93
CA ILE A 126 3.32 -4.00 -13.92
C ILE A 126 2.60 -3.85 -15.25
N ASP A 127 2.74 -2.68 -15.87
CA ASP A 127 2.17 -2.36 -17.18
C ASP A 127 0.69 -2.75 -17.32
N GLY A 128 -0.12 -2.42 -16.31
CA GLY A 128 -1.57 -2.67 -16.29
C GLY A 128 -1.96 -4.10 -15.88
N ARG A 129 -1.02 -4.98 -15.53
CA ARG A 129 -1.27 -6.38 -15.16
C ARG A 129 -0.93 -6.64 -13.71
N ILE A 130 -1.78 -7.38 -13.00
CA ILE A 130 -1.50 -7.83 -11.64
C ILE A 130 -0.52 -8.99 -11.69
N THR A 131 0.63 -8.83 -11.02
CA THR A 131 1.72 -9.79 -11.00
C THR A 131 1.95 -10.39 -9.61
N ALA A 132 1.35 -9.79 -8.57
CA ALA A 132 1.28 -10.36 -7.24
C ALA A 132 -0.05 -9.97 -6.58
N TYR A 133 -0.69 -10.94 -5.94
CA TYR A 133 -1.90 -10.75 -5.14
C TYR A 133 -1.96 -11.87 -4.11
N LEU A 134 -1.52 -11.61 -2.87
CA LEU A 134 -1.41 -12.65 -1.85
C LEU A 134 -1.43 -12.10 -0.42
N GLU A 135 -1.77 -12.95 0.54
CA GLU A 135 -1.52 -12.73 1.97
C GLU A 135 -0.09 -13.19 2.30
N PRO A 136 0.84 -12.29 2.65
CA PRO A 136 2.25 -12.62 2.82
C PRO A 136 2.51 -13.68 3.91
N LEU A 137 1.72 -13.70 4.99
CA LEU A 137 1.93 -14.69 6.07
C LEU A 137 1.78 -16.14 5.59
N PHE A 138 1.01 -16.38 4.53
CA PHE A 138 0.79 -17.72 3.96
C PHE A 138 1.58 -17.97 2.67
N ALA A 139 2.63 -17.18 2.41
CA ALA A 139 3.41 -17.27 1.17
C ALA A 139 4.06 -18.64 0.92
N ASP A 140 4.41 -19.37 1.98
CA ASP A 140 5.02 -20.71 1.91
C ASP A 140 3.99 -21.86 2.00
N GLU A 141 2.72 -21.55 2.24
CA GLU A 141 1.62 -22.54 2.22
C GLU A 141 1.19 -22.87 0.77
N PRO A 142 0.34 -23.88 0.51
CA PRO A 142 -0.25 -24.05 -0.81
C PRO A 142 -1.00 -22.79 -1.28
N GLN A 143 -0.81 -22.42 -2.54
CA GLN A 143 -1.45 -21.24 -3.15
C GLN A 143 -2.97 -21.29 -3.02
N GLN A 144 -3.56 -20.23 -2.48
CA GLN A 144 -5.00 -20.14 -2.30
C GLN A 144 -5.70 -19.75 -3.61
N ILE A 145 -6.99 -20.06 -3.71
CA ILE A 145 -7.81 -19.70 -4.87
C ILE A 145 -7.81 -18.17 -5.03
N GLY A 146 -7.54 -17.70 -6.24
CA GLY A 146 -7.53 -16.28 -6.57
C GLY A 146 -6.22 -15.56 -6.21
N GLU A 147 -5.24 -16.22 -5.57
CA GLU A 147 -3.93 -15.60 -5.36
C GLU A 147 -3.08 -15.62 -6.63
N ILE A 148 -2.23 -14.61 -6.78
CA ILE A 148 -1.11 -14.61 -7.73
C ILE A 148 0.19 -14.56 -6.92
N ARG A 149 0.96 -15.66 -6.96
CA ARG A 149 2.24 -15.78 -6.25
C ARG A 149 3.41 -15.70 -7.22
N PRO A 150 4.14 -14.58 -7.26
CA PRO A 150 5.30 -14.46 -8.13
C PRO A 150 6.48 -15.26 -7.57
N ALA A 151 7.41 -15.66 -8.45
CA ALA A 151 8.55 -16.48 -8.06
C ALA A 151 9.45 -15.86 -6.98
N TRP A 152 9.44 -14.52 -6.82
CA TRP A 152 10.25 -13.82 -5.82
C TRP A 152 9.76 -13.98 -4.39
N ILE A 153 8.50 -14.40 -4.14
CA ILE A 153 8.01 -14.63 -2.78
C ILE A 153 8.39 -16.02 -2.25
N GLY A 154 8.68 -16.97 -3.14
CA GLY A 154 8.92 -18.36 -2.76
C GLY A 154 10.17 -18.52 -1.88
N GLY A 155 10.02 -19.10 -0.70
CA GLY A 155 11.11 -19.40 0.21
C GLY A 155 11.69 -18.17 0.91
N VAL A 156 10.93 -17.08 1.00
CA VAL A 156 11.28 -15.90 1.82
C VAL A 156 11.29 -16.28 3.31
N GLY A 157 10.42 -17.19 3.75
CA GLY A 157 10.34 -17.61 5.15
C GLY A 157 9.79 -16.49 6.03
N ILE A 158 8.52 -16.14 5.81
CA ILE A 158 7.86 -15.02 6.50
C ILE A 158 7.42 -15.48 7.89
N ASP A 159 8.02 -14.91 8.93
CA ASP A 159 7.72 -15.19 10.34
C ASP A 159 6.82 -14.11 10.95
N THR A 160 5.90 -14.49 11.83
CA THR A 160 4.98 -13.56 12.50
C THR A 160 5.69 -12.49 13.33
N GLU A 161 6.87 -12.76 13.88
CA GLU A 161 7.67 -11.81 14.68
C GLU A 161 8.36 -10.74 13.81
N THR A 162 8.48 -10.97 12.51
CA THR A 162 9.17 -10.07 11.56
C THR A 162 8.34 -9.78 10.31
N LEU A 163 7.04 -10.06 10.36
CA LEU A 163 6.15 -10.05 9.20
C LEU A 163 6.14 -8.68 8.52
N TRP A 164 6.06 -7.62 9.32
CA TRP A 164 5.92 -6.26 8.81
C TRP A 164 7.24 -5.73 8.28
N ALA A 165 8.34 -5.96 9.01
CA ALA A 165 9.69 -5.66 8.56
C ALA A 165 10.03 -6.40 7.25
N THR A 166 9.61 -7.66 7.14
CA THR A 166 9.79 -8.48 5.93
C THR A 166 9.00 -7.91 4.75
N CYS A 167 7.77 -7.44 4.96
CA CYS A 167 6.98 -6.81 3.90
C CYS A 167 7.60 -5.49 3.39
N PHE A 168 8.16 -4.66 4.28
CA PHE A 168 8.90 -3.46 3.86
C PHE A 168 10.20 -3.80 3.14
N ALA A 169 10.92 -4.84 3.58
CA ALA A 169 12.10 -5.35 2.89
C ALA A 169 11.75 -5.84 1.47
N LEU A 170 10.64 -6.56 1.31
CA LEU A 170 10.13 -6.95 -0.01
C LEU A 170 9.76 -5.75 -0.87
N LEU A 171 9.14 -4.72 -0.29
CA LEU A 171 8.83 -3.48 -1.00
C LEU A 171 10.10 -2.81 -1.53
N GLU A 172 11.15 -2.67 -0.72
CA GLU A 172 12.44 -2.13 -1.19
C GLU A 172 13.09 -3.02 -2.25
N GLU A 173 13.15 -4.34 -2.04
CA GLU A 173 13.74 -5.29 -3.00
C GLU A 173 13.03 -5.23 -4.37
N GLN A 174 11.69 -5.14 -4.37
CA GLN A 174 10.90 -5.16 -5.60
C GLN A 174 10.89 -3.82 -6.34
N THR A 175 10.96 -2.71 -5.62
CA THR A 175 10.84 -1.36 -6.20
C THR A 175 12.18 -0.65 -6.34
N GLY A 176 13.17 -1.00 -5.52
CA GLY A 176 14.41 -0.24 -5.33
C GLY A 176 14.23 1.04 -4.51
N LEU A 177 13.09 1.23 -3.83
CA LEU A 177 12.84 2.37 -2.94
C LEU A 177 13.09 1.97 -1.49
N ALA A 178 14.10 2.57 -0.86
CA ALA A 178 14.25 2.53 0.59
C ALA A 178 13.12 3.35 1.23
N PHE A 179 12.33 2.71 2.09
CA PHE A 179 11.25 3.36 2.82
C PHE A 179 11.79 4.05 4.07
N ASP A 180 11.38 5.29 4.31
CA ASP A 180 11.80 6.08 5.46
C ASP A 180 10.66 6.13 6.50
N PRO A 181 10.85 5.62 7.73
CA PRO A 181 9.82 5.67 8.76
C PRO A 181 9.37 7.09 9.12
N ASP A 182 10.22 8.10 8.91
CA ASP A 182 9.87 9.48 9.21
C ASP A 182 8.74 10.01 8.33
N TRP A 183 8.41 9.35 7.23
CA TRP A 183 7.23 9.68 6.42
C TRP A 183 5.92 9.59 7.20
N PHE A 184 5.82 8.71 8.20
CA PHE A 184 4.64 8.64 9.08
C PHE A 184 4.51 9.84 10.02
N ASN A 185 5.63 10.51 10.33
CA ASN A 185 5.69 11.67 11.21
C ASN A 185 5.75 13.01 10.46
N THR A 186 5.99 12.97 9.15
CA THR A 186 6.12 14.14 8.30
C THR A 186 4.75 14.68 7.91
N LYS A 187 4.61 16.02 7.88
CA LYS A 187 3.42 16.66 7.30
C LYS A 187 3.48 16.54 5.78
N LEU A 188 2.56 15.78 5.22
CA LEU A 188 2.49 15.45 3.80
C LEU A 188 1.16 15.94 3.19
N PRO A 189 1.12 16.24 1.88
CA PRO A 189 -0.13 16.57 1.19
C PRO A 189 -1.13 15.43 1.38
N THR A 190 -2.27 15.77 1.97
CA THR A 190 -3.32 14.82 2.32
C THR A 190 -4.56 15.11 1.50
N TYR A 191 -5.19 14.05 0.99
CA TYR A 191 -6.38 14.15 0.16
C TYR A 191 -7.47 13.24 0.72
N ARG A 192 -8.71 13.69 0.58
CA ARG A 192 -9.89 12.87 0.83
C ARG A 192 -10.14 11.95 -0.36
N ILE A 193 -10.37 10.67 -0.07
CA ILE A 193 -10.75 9.66 -1.05
C ILE A 193 -11.99 8.91 -0.57
N PRO A 194 -12.85 8.45 -1.49
CA PRO A 194 -13.99 7.60 -1.13
C PRO A 194 -13.51 6.23 -0.64
N ASP A 195 -14.42 5.46 -0.04
CA ASP A 195 -14.18 4.02 0.12
C ASP A 195 -13.96 3.34 -1.24
N PRO A 196 -12.96 2.45 -1.37
CA PRO A 196 -12.63 1.83 -2.64
C PRO A 196 -13.79 1.03 -3.26
N TYR A 197 -14.67 0.40 -2.48
CA TYR A 197 -15.84 -0.28 -3.03
C TYR A 197 -16.88 0.69 -3.57
N ASN A 198 -16.95 1.90 -3.03
CA ASN A 198 -17.75 2.96 -3.63
C ASN A 198 -17.08 3.54 -4.89
N LEU A 199 -15.75 3.68 -4.88
CA LEU A 199 -14.96 4.17 -6.02
C LEU A 199 -15.08 3.26 -7.25
N PHE A 200 -15.09 1.94 -7.02
CA PHE A 200 -15.08 0.92 -8.07
C PHE A 200 -16.38 0.14 -8.20
N LYS A 201 -17.49 0.62 -7.61
CA LYS A 201 -18.79 -0.07 -7.58
C LYS A 201 -19.32 -0.50 -8.97
N ASP A 202 -18.96 0.24 -10.01
CA ASP A 202 -19.40 0.03 -11.38
C ASP A 202 -18.35 -0.71 -12.24
N VAL A 203 -17.29 -1.24 -11.62
CA VAL A 203 -16.19 -1.95 -12.28
C VAL A 203 -16.27 -3.43 -11.93
N GLU A 204 -16.65 -4.24 -12.90
CA GLU A 204 -16.67 -5.69 -12.75
C GLU A 204 -15.27 -6.25 -12.47
N GLY A 205 -15.14 -7.08 -11.42
CA GLY A 205 -13.87 -7.71 -11.05
C GLY A 205 -12.79 -6.75 -10.54
N ALA A 206 -13.19 -5.62 -9.92
CA ALA A 206 -12.23 -4.64 -9.41
C ALA A 206 -11.32 -5.18 -8.30
N ASP A 207 -11.85 -6.10 -7.49
CA ASP A 207 -11.22 -6.75 -6.34
C ASP A 207 -10.52 -8.08 -6.68
N VAL A 208 -10.64 -8.54 -7.92
CA VAL A 208 -10.02 -9.78 -8.42
C VAL A 208 -8.75 -9.41 -9.21
N PRO A 209 -7.63 -10.15 -9.08
CA PRO A 209 -6.40 -9.86 -9.82
C PRO A 209 -6.47 -10.14 -11.33
#